data_AF-A0A7S2D6Q1-F1
#
_entry.id   AF-A0A7S2D6Q1-F1
#
_cell.length_a   1.000
_cell.length_b   1.000
_cell.length_c   1.000
_cell.angle_alpha   90.00
_cell.angle_beta   90.00
_cell.angle_gamma   90.00
#
_symmetry.space_group_name_H-M   'P 1'
#
loop_
_entity.id
_entity.type
_entity.pdbx_description
1 polymer ?
#
loop_
_entity_poly.entity_id
_entity_poly.type
_entity_poly.pdbx_seq_one_letter_code
_entity_poly.pdbx_strand_id
1 'polypeptide(L)'
;EGECVSNPGHTLKVCPNSCDVAVCKSEKGCHDHNSTACAVWALDDECLKNPGMMLAECPSTCGVCSTVCQDKDDSCLAWATDGHCESNPDGMLTLCPQSCGVCHNLELFYRTANGIGAKDEL
;
A
#
# COMPACT_ATOMS: atom_id res chain seq x y z
N GLU A 1 -4.09 2.63 -17.96
CA GLU A 1 -5.42 3.22 -17.66
C GLU A 1 -6.03 2.46 -16.50
N GLY A 2 -6.52 3.14 -15.47
CA GLY A 2 -7.05 2.50 -14.25
C GLY A 2 -6.92 3.39 -13.02
N GLU A 3 -7.51 2.96 -11.91
CA GLU A 3 -7.62 3.72 -10.66
C GLU A 3 -6.27 4.17 -10.08
N CYS A 4 -5.17 3.49 -10.43
CA CYS A 4 -3.80 3.90 -10.12
C CYS A 4 -3.38 5.28 -10.66
N VAL A 5 -3.92 5.67 -11.82
CA VAL A 5 -3.59 6.95 -12.47
C VAL A 5 -4.64 8.00 -12.15
N SER A 6 -5.88 7.59 -11.93
CA SER A 6 -7.02 8.49 -11.69
C SER A 6 -7.35 8.72 -10.21
N ASN A 7 -6.90 7.87 -9.28
CA ASN A 7 -7.13 7.98 -7.84
C ASN A 7 -6.06 7.25 -6.98
N PRO A 8 -4.79 7.69 -7.04
CA PRO A 8 -3.66 7.02 -6.37
C PRO A 8 -3.81 6.92 -4.84
N GLY A 9 -4.47 7.89 -4.19
CA GLY A 9 -4.72 7.85 -2.74
C GLY A 9 -5.67 6.73 -2.30
N HIS A 10 -6.70 6.42 -3.10
CA HIS A 10 -7.57 5.28 -2.84
C HIS A 10 -6.85 3.96 -3.12
N THR A 11 -6.08 3.89 -4.20
CA THR A 11 -5.37 2.67 -4.57
C THR A 11 -4.28 2.29 -3.57
N LEU A 12 -3.60 3.25 -2.95
CA LEU A 12 -2.60 2.97 -1.91
C LEU A 12 -3.20 2.63 -0.55
N LYS A 13 -4.39 3.16 -0.24
CA LYS A 13 -5.18 2.75 0.93
C LYS A 13 -5.59 1.27 0.84
N VAL A 14 -5.86 0.79 -0.37
CA VAL A 14 -6.27 -0.60 -0.62
C VAL A 14 -5.07 -1.50 -0.88
N CYS A 15 -4.02 -1.01 -1.54
CA CYS A 15 -2.78 -1.73 -1.81
C CYS A 15 -1.54 -0.83 -1.86
N PRO A 16 -0.76 -0.77 -0.77
CA PRO A 16 0.34 0.17 -0.61
C PRO A 16 1.52 -0.02 -1.59
N ASN A 17 1.59 -1.11 -2.35
CA ASN A 17 2.80 -1.48 -3.11
C ASN A 17 2.55 -2.04 -4.53
N SER A 18 1.34 -1.97 -5.07
CA SER A 18 1.06 -2.64 -6.35
C SER A 18 -0.09 -2.03 -7.11
N CYS A 19 0.21 -0.98 -7.85
CA CYS A 19 -0.40 -0.88 -9.16
C CYS A 19 -0.07 -2.16 -9.94
N ASP A 20 -1.10 -2.90 -10.36
CA ASP A 20 -1.08 -4.16 -11.16
C ASP A 20 -1.10 -5.52 -10.44
N VAL A 21 -1.29 -5.61 -9.11
CA VAL A 21 -1.58 -6.92 -8.48
C VAL A 21 -3.09 -7.07 -8.30
N ALA A 22 -3.69 -7.99 -9.06
CA ALA A 22 -5.14 -8.25 -9.13
C ALA A 22 -5.82 -8.62 -7.79
N VAL A 23 -5.03 -8.81 -6.75
CA VAL A 23 -5.44 -9.13 -5.37
C VAL A 23 -6.17 -7.98 -4.68
N CYS A 24 -5.91 -6.75 -5.10
CA CYS A 24 -6.25 -5.52 -4.38
C CYS A 24 -7.68 -5.02 -4.60
N LYS A 25 -8.65 -5.94 -4.74
CA LYS A 25 -10.07 -5.63 -4.97
C LYS A 25 -10.93 -5.74 -3.70
N SER A 26 -10.31 -5.77 -2.51
CA SER A 26 -11.02 -6.01 -1.25
C SER A 26 -11.20 -4.72 -0.45
N GLU A 27 -12.47 -4.36 -0.20
CA GLU A 27 -12.91 -3.25 0.66
C GLU A 27 -12.36 -3.35 2.10
N LYS A 28 -11.88 -4.54 2.52
CA LYS A 28 -11.42 -4.80 3.89
C LYS A 28 -9.94 -4.48 4.14
N GLY A 29 -9.27 -3.84 3.18
CA GLY A 29 -7.87 -3.41 3.33
C GLY A 29 -6.86 -4.57 3.22
N CYS A 30 -5.59 -4.19 3.13
CA CYS A 30 -4.48 -5.11 2.93
C CYS A 30 -4.14 -5.84 4.26
N HIS A 31 -4.63 -7.06 4.43
CA HIS A 31 -4.37 -7.92 5.59
C HIS A 31 -4.37 -9.40 5.19
N ASP A 32 -3.69 -10.24 5.98
CA ASP A 32 -3.77 -11.69 5.83
C ASP A 32 -5.17 -12.20 6.16
N HIS A 33 -5.74 -13.06 5.31
CA HIS A 33 -7.04 -13.66 5.57
C HIS A 33 -7.00 -14.67 6.73
N ASN A 34 -5.87 -15.36 6.91
CA ASN A 34 -5.63 -16.28 8.01
C ASN A 34 -4.19 -16.20 8.48
N SER A 35 -3.96 -15.45 9.56
CA SER A 35 -2.61 -15.20 10.10
C SER A 35 -1.84 -16.46 10.49
N THR A 36 -2.50 -17.50 10.99
CA THR A 36 -1.83 -18.75 11.37
C THR A 36 -1.38 -19.53 10.14
N ALA A 37 -2.26 -19.66 9.14
CA ALA A 37 -1.91 -20.35 7.90
C ALA A 37 -0.83 -19.59 7.12
N CYS A 38 -0.95 -18.27 7.01
CA CYS A 38 0.03 -17.42 6.36
C CYS A 38 1.41 -17.52 7.00
N ALA A 39 1.49 -17.54 8.34
CA ALA A 39 2.76 -17.73 9.03
C ALA A 39 3.41 -19.08 8.70
N VAL A 40 2.64 -20.17 8.65
CA VAL A 40 3.16 -21.50 8.28
C VAL A 40 3.64 -21.52 6.84
N TRP A 41 2.83 -21.03 5.90
CA TRP A 41 3.19 -21.02 4.47
C TRP A 41 4.38 -20.12 4.17
N ALA A 42 4.55 -19.01 4.89
CA ALA A 42 5.72 -18.17 4.76
C ALA A 42 7.02 -18.86 5.21
N LEU A 43 6.96 -19.67 6.29
CA LEU A 43 8.09 -20.49 6.70
C LEU A 43 8.49 -21.54 5.65
N ASP A 44 7.54 -21.94 4.80
CA ASP A 44 7.76 -22.85 3.67
C ASP A 44 8.15 -22.15 2.36
N ASP A 45 8.49 -20.85 2.41
CA ASP A 45 8.84 -20.01 1.25
C ASP A 45 7.73 -19.86 0.20
N GLU A 46 6.46 -20.02 0.58
CA GLU A 46 5.35 -19.94 -0.38
C GLU A 46 5.23 -18.55 -1.02
N CYS A 47 5.67 -17.48 -0.36
CA CYS A 47 5.73 -16.14 -0.97
C CYS A 47 6.62 -16.11 -2.23
N LEU A 48 7.60 -17.00 -2.33
CA LEU A 48 8.50 -17.14 -3.49
C LEU A 48 8.03 -18.24 -4.44
N LYS A 49 7.58 -19.38 -3.91
CA LYS A 49 7.19 -20.57 -4.69
C LYS A 49 5.81 -20.41 -5.34
N ASN A 50 4.89 -19.74 -4.65
CA ASN A 50 3.50 -19.56 -5.07
C ASN A 50 3.02 -18.11 -4.85
N PRO A 51 3.70 -17.13 -5.49
CA PRO A 51 3.46 -15.71 -5.24
C PRO A 51 2.02 -15.33 -5.54
N GLY A 52 1.42 -15.79 -6.64
CA GLY A 52 0.05 -15.41 -6.99
C GLY A 52 -0.99 -15.72 -5.90
N MET A 53 -0.91 -16.90 -5.29
CA MET A 53 -1.81 -17.30 -4.19
C MET A 53 -1.46 -16.57 -2.89
N MET A 54 -0.18 -16.52 -2.54
CA MET A 54 0.25 -15.93 -1.28
C MET A 54 0.07 -14.42 -1.26
N LEU A 55 0.23 -13.74 -2.38
CA LEU A 55 -0.13 -12.34 -2.47
C LEU A 55 -1.64 -12.17 -2.26
N ALA A 56 -2.48 -13.09 -2.73
CA ALA A 56 -3.93 -13.01 -2.58
C ALA A 56 -4.43 -13.26 -1.16
N GLU A 57 -3.87 -14.26 -0.48
CA GLU A 57 -4.34 -14.74 0.82
C GLU A 57 -3.55 -14.17 2.00
N CYS A 58 -2.28 -13.86 1.77
CA CYS A 58 -1.29 -13.51 2.78
C CYS A 58 -0.47 -12.24 2.41
N PRO A 59 -1.12 -11.15 1.95
CA PRO A 59 -0.39 -9.98 1.45
C PRO A 59 0.42 -9.29 2.56
N SER A 60 0.02 -9.35 3.84
CA SER A 60 0.82 -8.77 4.93
C SER A 60 2.04 -9.62 5.23
N THR A 61 1.85 -10.92 5.35
CA THR A 61 2.94 -11.86 5.62
C THR A 61 3.98 -11.85 4.50
N CYS A 62 3.56 -11.73 3.24
CA CYS A 62 4.49 -11.63 2.11
C CYS A 62 5.03 -10.21 1.85
N GLY A 63 4.78 -9.26 2.76
CA GLY A 63 5.34 -7.91 2.69
C GLY A 63 4.75 -7.04 1.58
N VAL A 64 3.63 -7.45 0.99
CA VAL A 64 2.88 -6.64 0.03
C VAL A 64 2.09 -5.56 0.76
N CYS A 65 1.57 -5.84 1.95
CA CYS A 65 1.01 -4.81 2.82
C CYS A 65 2.11 -4.14 3.64
N SER A 66 2.05 -2.81 3.71
CA SER A 66 2.84 -2.02 4.67
C SER A 66 1.91 -1.45 5.73
N THR A 67 2.15 -1.76 7.00
CA THR A 67 1.52 -1.10 8.15
C THR A 67 2.22 0.21 8.52
N VAL A 68 3.45 0.41 8.02
CA VAL A 68 4.23 1.64 8.23
C VAL A 68 3.55 2.81 7.54
N CYS A 69 2.90 2.54 6.41
CA CYS A 69 2.22 3.53 5.60
C CYS A 69 0.73 3.24 5.58
N GLN A 70 0.08 3.40 6.73
CA GLN A 70 -1.37 3.39 6.89
C GLN A 70 -1.82 4.62 7.66
N ASP A 71 -2.98 5.13 7.30
CA ASP A 71 -3.70 6.11 8.10
C ASP A 71 -4.10 5.49 9.44
N LYS A 72 -3.97 6.27 10.51
CA LYS A 72 -4.24 5.85 11.88
C LYS A 72 -5.57 6.38 12.42
N ASP A 73 -6.25 7.22 11.64
CA ASP A 73 -7.53 7.81 11.98
C ASP A 73 -8.50 7.68 10.80
N ASP A 74 -9.76 7.35 11.08
CA ASP A 74 -10.80 7.22 10.05
C ASP A 74 -11.08 8.56 9.35
N SER A 75 -10.77 9.68 9.99
CA SER A 75 -10.96 11.04 9.49
C SER A 75 -9.87 11.50 8.53
N CYS A 76 -8.79 10.71 8.36
CA CYS A 76 -7.63 11.11 7.54
C CYS A 76 -8.01 11.51 6.11
N LEU A 77 -8.97 10.81 5.49
CA LEU A 77 -9.45 11.15 4.15
C LEU A 77 -10.13 12.52 4.11
N ALA A 78 -10.98 12.81 5.10
CA ALA A 78 -11.68 14.08 5.20
C ALA A 78 -10.68 15.22 5.41
N TRP A 79 -9.76 15.07 6.37
CA TRP A 79 -8.73 16.08 6.63
C TRP A 79 -7.81 16.34 5.45
N ALA A 80 -7.40 15.29 4.73
CA ALA A 80 -6.62 15.46 3.51
C ALA A 80 -7.41 16.22 2.44
N THR A 81 -8.69 15.91 2.27
CA THR A 81 -9.59 16.62 1.33
C THR A 81 -9.76 18.09 1.73
N ASP A 82 -9.77 18.39 3.03
CA ASP A 82 -9.87 19.73 3.59
C ASP A 82 -8.54 20.51 3.54
N GLY A 83 -7.46 19.94 2.96
CA GLY A 83 -6.16 20.60 2.80
C GLY A 83 -5.29 20.59 4.06
N HIS A 84 -5.51 19.64 4.97
CA HIS A 84 -4.68 19.51 6.16
C HIS A 84 -3.27 18.99 5.86
N CYS A 85 -3.06 18.31 4.73
CA CYS A 85 -1.73 17.85 4.33
C CYS A 85 -0.75 19.02 4.14
N GLU A 86 -1.24 20.16 3.67
CA GLU A 86 -0.46 21.38 3.46
C GLU A 86 -0.50 22.31 4.67
N SER A 87 -1.67 22.44 5.32
CA SER A 87 -1.87 23.37 6.42
C SER A 87 -1.45 22.82 7.80
N ASN A 88 -1.38 21.50 7.96
CA ASN A 88 -0.91 20.80 9.16
C ASN A 88 -0.04 19.58 8.80
N PRO A 89 1.11 19.79 8.13
CA PRO A 89 1.92 18.71 7.61
C PRO A 89 2.44 17.80 8.72
N ASP A 90 3.00 18.33 9.81
CA ASP A 90 3.62 17.50 10.86
C ASP A 90 2.63 16.49 11.47
N GLY A 91 1.40 16.93 11.73
CA GLY A 91 0.34 16.06 12.23
C GLY A 91 -0.12 15.06 11.19
N MET A 92 -0.39 15.53 9.97
CA MET A 92 -0.95 14.70 8.92
C MET A 92 0.05 13.69 8.36
N LEU A 93 1.33 14.03 8.21
CA LEU A 93 2.33 13.07 7.72
C LEU A 93 2.56 11.92 8.70
N THR A 94 2.33 12.14 9.99
CA THR A 94 2.50 11.11 11.03
C THR A 94 1.23 10.27 11.24
N LEU A 95 0.07 10.92 11.17
CA LEU A 95 -1.22 10.30 11.45
C LEU A 95 -1.90 9.74 10.19
N CYS A 96 -1.72 10.44 9.07
CA CYS A 96 -2.42 10.22 7.80
C CYS A 96 -1.45 10.12 6.59
N PRO A 97 -0.36 9.33 6.67
CA PRO A 97 0.65 9.27 5.62
C PRO A 97 0.10 8.74 4.28
N GLN A 98 -0.94 7.90 4.32
CA GLN A 98 -1.62 7.39 3.13
C GLN A 98 -2.46 8.48 2.49
N SER A 99 -3.35 9.10 3.28
CA SER A 99 -4.23 10.16 2.78
C SER A 99 -3.46 11.37 2.24
N CYS A 100 -2.26 11.66 2.76
CA CYS A 100 -1.38 12.71 2.24
C CYS A 100 -0.42 12.27 1.12
N GLY A 101 -0.53 11.04 0.62
CA GLY A 101 0.23 10.57 -0.53
C GLY A 101 1.73 10.33 -0.28
N VAL A 102 2.21 10.39 0.96
CA VAL A 102 3.62 10.10 1.30
C VAL A 102 4.00 8.68 0.92
N CYS A 103 3.05 7.75 1.11
CA CYS A 103 3.23 6.35 0.77
C CYS A 103 3.47 6.13 -0.71
N HIS A 104 2.80 6.91 -1.56
CA HIS A 104 3.02 6.90 -3.01
C HIS A 104 4.44 7.31 -3.36
N ASN A 105 4.87 8.44 -2.80
CA ASN A 105 6.15 9.06 -3.13
C ASN A 105 7.32 8.18 -2.69
N LEU A 106 7.21 7.51 -1.54
CA LEU A 106 8.19 6.54 -1.08
C LEU A 106 8.29 5.34 -2.02
N GLU A 107 7.16 4.79 -2.47
CA GLU A 107 7.13 3.66 -3.37
C GLU A 107 7.74 3.99 -4.73
N LEU A 108 7.40 5.15 -5.31
CA LEU A 108 8.02 5.69 -6.52
C LEU A 108 9.54 5.83 -6.36
N PHE A 109 10.01 6.41 -5.25
CA PHE A 109 11.43 6.55 -4.96
C PHE A 109 12.15 5.19 -4.88
N TYR A 110 11.57 4.20 -4.19
CA TYR A 110 12.19 2.87 -4.10
C TYR A 110 12.18 2.12 -5.44
N ARG A 111 11.13 2.25 -6.25
CA ARG A 111 11.05 1.62 -7.58
C ARG A 111 12.05 2.22 -8.57
N THR A 112 12.19 3.54 -8.57
CA THR A 112 13.18 4.24 -9.41
C THR A 112 14.61 4.00 -8.93
N ALA A 113 14.87 4.01 -7.62
CA ALA A 113 16.19 3.75 -7.06
C ALA A 113 16.71 2.32 -7.31
N ASN A 114 15.81 1.32 -7.32
CA ASN A 114 16.17 -0.07 -7.59
C ASN A 114 16.09 -0.44 -9.09
N GLY A 115 15.78 0.51 -9.97
CA GLY A 115 15.76 0.28 -11.43
C GLY A 115 14.63 -0.63 -11.93
N ILE A 116 13.58 -0.83 -11.12
CA ILE A 116 12.41 -1.67 -11.45
C ILE A 116 11.31 -0.83 -12.14
N GLY A 117 11.30 0.50 -11.93
CA GLY A 117 10.31 1.42 -12.50
C GLY A 117 10.64 1.96 -13.91
N ALA A 118 9.60 2.38 -14.64
CA ALA A 118 9.76 3.11 -15.90
C ALA A 118 10.48 4.45 -15.64
N LYS A 119 11.44 4.82 -16.50
CA LYS A 119 12.35 5.95 -16.30
C LYS A 119 11.73 7.34 -16.52
N ASP A 120 10.41 7.40 -16.66
CA ASP A 120 9.72 8.55 -17.24
C ASP A 120 8.88 9.33 -16.21
N GLU A 121 8.96 8.98 -14.92
CA GLU A 121 8.19 9.60 -13.82
C GLU A 121 9.06 10.49 -12.90
N LEU A 122 9.86 11.40 -13.49
CA LEU A 122 10.54 12.49 -12.78
C LEU A 122 9.97 13.86 -13.17
#